data_AF-A0A519FDE6-F1
#
_entry.id   AF-A0A519FDE6-F1
#
_cell.length_a   1.000
_cell.length_b   1.000
_cell.length_c   1.000
_cell.angle_alpha   90.00
_cell.angle_beta   90.00
_cell.angle_gamma   90.00
#
_symmetry.space_group_name_H-M   'P 1'
#
loop_
_entity.id
_entity.type
_entity.pdbx_description
1 polymer ?
#
loop_
_entity_poly.entity_id
_entity_poly.type
_entity_poly.pdbx_seq_one_letter_code
_entity_poly.pdbx_strand_id
1 'polypeptide(L)'
;MSGDAAAFAVRIAPAGYAFEAAPGQTLLQAGLAAGIELPSSCRNGTCRTCLCRLASGSIRYRIDWPGVSADEKDEGWILPCVAEATSDVTLDVPFAYALV
;
A
#
# COMPACT_ATOMS: atom_id res chain seq x y z
N MET A 1 -7.68 -8.34 -26.07
CA MET A 1 -6.71 -8.29 -24.97
C MET A 1 -7.16 -7.18 -24.05
N SER A 2 -8.07 -7.49 -23.12
CA SER A 2 -8.70 -6.48 -22.26
C SER A 2 -8.88 -7.11 -20.89
N GLY A 3 -7.77 -7.33 -20.20
CA GLY A 3 -7.81 -7.52 -18.75
C GLY A 3 -8.11 -6.15 -18.18
N ASP A 4 -9.39 -5.85 -18.00
CA ASP A 4 -9.87 -4.72 -17.24
C ASP A 4 -9.30 -4.88 -15.83
N ALA A 5 -8.13 -4.32 -15.60
CA ALA A 5 -7.50 -4.37 -14.31
C ALA A 5 -8.27 -3.36 -13.45
N ALA A 6 -9.39 -3.81 -12.91
CA ALA A 6 -10.27 -3.02 -12.08
C ALA A 6 -9.46 -2.39 -10.94
N ALA A 7 -9.71 -1.12 -10.66
CA ALA A 7 -9.14 -0.48 -9.49
C ALA A 7 -9.59 -1.25 -8.23
N PHE A 8 -8.66 -1.48 -7.31
CA PHE A 8 -8.95 -2.19 -6.07
C PHE A 8 -9.22 -1.20 -4.94
N ALA A 9 -10.18 -1.51 -4.07
CA ALA A 9 -10.47 -0.67 -2.92
C ALA A 9 -9.39 -0.85 -1.85
N VAL A 10 -8.78 0.27 -1.44
CA VAL A 10 -7.79 0.34 -0.38
C VAL A 10 -8.39 1.09 0.80
N ARG A 11 -8.39 0.46 1.98
CA ARG A 11 -8.85 1.07 3.23
C ARG A 11 -7.69 1.27 4.18
N ILE A 12 -7.66 2.39 4.88
CA ILE A 12 -6.66 2.72 5.91
C ILE A 12 -7.32 2.74 7.28
N ALA A 13 -6.89 1.84 8.16
CA ALA A 13 -7.24 1.81 9.57
C ALA A 13 -6.12 2.45 10.42
N PRO A 14 -6.44 3.01 11.61
CA PRO A 14 -7.77 3.25 12.16
C PRO A 14 -8.43 4.53 11.65
N ALA A 15 -7.74 5.33 10.83
CA ALA A 15 -8.23 6.62 10.37
C ALA A 15 -9.51 6.56 9.53
N GLY A 16 -9.83 5.38 8.97
CA GLY A 16 -11.07 5.11 8.23
C GLY A 16 -11.05 5.64 6.79
N TYR A 17 -9.88 6.02 6.27
CA TYR A 17 -9.78 6.50 4.90
C TYR A 17 -9.98 5.36 3.89
N ALA A 18 -10.56 5.67 2.74
CA ALA A 18 -10.72 4.72 1.66
C ALA A 18 -10.44 5.40 0.32
N PHE A 19 -9.73 4.69 -0.56
CA PHE A 19 -9.38 5.15 -1.90
C PHE A 19 -9.27 3.97 -2.86
N GLU A 20 -9.21 4.25 -4.15
CA GLU A 20 -9.06 3.25 -5.18
C GLU A 20 -7.62 3.22 -5.69
N ALA A 21 -7.04 2.02 -5.77
CA ALA A 21 -5.73 1.80 -6.36
C ALA A 21 -5.90 1.29 -7.80
N ALA A 22 -5.60 2.17 -8.76
CA ALA A 22 -5.57 1.80 -10.17
C ALA A 22 -4.42 0.81 -10.45
N PRO A 23 -4.60 -0.08 -11.43
CA PRO A 23 -3.54 -1.01 -11.84
C PRO A 23 -2.29 -0.28 -12.30
N GLY A 24 -1.12 -0.79 -11.91
CA GLY A 24 0.17 -0.20 -12.26
C GLY A 24 0.57 1.02 -11.44
N GLN A 25 -0.20 1.37 -10.41
CA GLN A 25 0.18 2.34 -9.37
C GLN A 25 0.44 1.64 -8.05
N THR A 26 1.35 2.19 -7.25
CA THR A 26 1.59 1.69 -5.90
C THR A 26 0.53 2.20 -4.93
N LEU A 27 0.34 1.49 -3.82
CA LEU A 27 -0.58 1.90 -2.75
C LEU A 27 -0.27 3.32 -2.24
N LEU A 28 1.02 3.69 -2.21
CA LEU A 28 1.44 5.05 -1.88
C LEU A 28 0.97 6.08 -2.92
N GLN A 29 1.13 5.78 -4.21
CA GLN A 29 0.70 6.69 -5.28
C GLN A 29 -0.82 6.87 -5.31
N ALA A 30 -1.56 5.77 -5.11
CA ALA A 30 -3.01 5.79 -5.05
C ALA A 30 -3.52 6.62 -3.84
N GLY A 31 -2.90 6.45 -2.66
CA GLY A 31 -3.20 7.26 -1.49
C GLY A 31 -2.96 8.75 -1.76
N LEU A 32 -1.78 9.10 -2.29
CA LEU A 32 -1.43 10.49 -2.61
C LEU A 32 -2.40 11.11 -3.63
N ALA A 33 -2.80 10.35 -4.66
CA ALA A 33 -3.77 10.80 -5.65
C ALA A 33 -5.17 11.05 -5.04
N ALA A 34 -5.52 10.31 -4.00
CA ALA A 34 -6.76 10.50 -3.23
C ALA A 34 -6.64 11.55 -2.11
N GLY A 35 -5.48 12.22 -1.97
CA GLY A 35 -5.24 13.21 -0.91
C GLY A 35 -4.93 12.60 0.46
N ILE A 36 -4.52 11.33 0.51
CA ILE A 36 -4.14 10.62 1.74
C ILE A 36 -2.62 10.40 1.71
N GLU A 37 -1.90 11.05 2.60
CA GLU A 37 -0.46 10.89 2.70
C GLU A 37 -0.11 9.77 3.68
N LEU A 38 0.64 8.79 3.17
CA LEU A 38 1.22 7.70 3.95
C LEU A 38 2.68 8.06 4.29
N PRO A 39 3.17 7.72 5.50
CA PRO A 39 4.53 8.02 5.89
C PRO A 39 5.50 7.39 4.89
N SER A 40 6.33 8.20 4.22
CA SER A 40 7.26 7.70 3.21
C SER A 40 8.48 8.60 3.07
N SER A 41 9.62 8.02 2.68
CA SER A 41 10.87 8.75 2.49
C SER A 41 11.57 8.37 1.17
N CYS A 42 12.19 7.19 1.09
CA CYS A 42 12.95 6.79 -0.10
C CYS A 42 12.09 6.41 -1.32
N ARG A 43 10.84 5.98 -1.10
CA ARG A 43 9.92 5.45 -2.13
C ARG A 43 10.51 4.36 -3.04
N ASN A 44 11.53 3.62 -2.59
CA ASN A 44 12.16 2.53 -3.34
C ASN A 44 12.15 1.18 -2.58
N GLY A 45 11.56 1.13 -1.39
CA GLY A 45 11.49 -0.08 -0.58
C GLY A 45 12.67 -0.34 0.37
N THR A 46 13.62 0.59 0.55
CA THR A 46 14.80 0.38 1.42
C THR A 46 14.70 1.06 2.80
N CYS A 47 14.08 2.25 2.92
CA CYS A 47 14.12 3.04 4.16
C CYS A 47 13.19 2.55 5.29
N ARG A 48 12.23 1.66 4.99
CA ARG A 48 11.18 1.19 5.91
C ARG A 48 10.25 2.25 6.53
N THR A 49 10.36 3.54 6.19
CA THR A 49 9.46 4.59 6.70
C THR A 49 7.98 4.31 6.41
N CYS A 50 7.68 3.67 5.27
CA CYS A 50 6.31 3.32 4.90
C CYS A 50 5.85 1.96 5.41
N LEU A 51 6.64 1.26 6.23
CA LEU A 51 6.29 -0.06 6.72
C LEU A 51 4.95 0.00 7.47
N CYS A 52 3.99 -0.79 7.01
CA CYS A 52 2.67 -0.89 7.62
C CYS A 52 2.17 -2.33 7.56
N ARG A 53 1.09 -2.63 8.27
CA ARG A 53 0.54 -3.97 8.31
C ARG A 53 -0.66 -4.10 7.37
N LEU A 54 -0.67 -5.14 6.55
CA LEU A 54 -1.81 -5.57 5.74
C LEU A 54 -2.77 -6.33 6.66
N ALA A 55 -3.90 -5.69 6.98
CA ALA A 55 -4.94 -6.29 7.79
C ALA A 55 -5.78 -7.31 7.00
N SER A 56 -5.98 -7.08 5.70
CA SER A 56 -6.73 -7.97 4.80
C SER A 56 -6.37 -7.71 3.34
N GLY A 57 -6.54 -8.74 2.50
CA GLY A 57 -6.37 -8.68 1.05
C GLY A 57 -5.03 -9.23 0.57
N SER A 58 -4.63 -8.86 -0.64
CA SER A 58 -3.40 -9.33 -1.26
C SER A 58 -2.74 -8.22 -2.07
N ILE A 59 -1.40 -8.23 -2.03
CA ILE A 59 -0.56 -7.25 -2.71
C ILE A 59 0.52 -7.97 -3.51
N ARG A 60 1.06 -7.29 -4.51
CA ARG A 60 2.28 -7.69 -5.22
C ARG A 60 3.34 -6.61 -5.08
N TYR A 61 4.59 -6.99 -4.91
CA TYR A 61 5.69 -6.05 -4.94
C TYR A 61 6.16 -5.79 -6.38
N ARG A 62 6.51 -4.54 -6.67
CA ARG A 62 7.14 -4.14 -7.95
C ARG A 62 8.63 -4.46 -8.01
N ILE A 63 9.22 -4.80 -6.88
CA ILE A 63 10.64 -5.11 -6.72
C ILE A 63 10.78 -6.51 -6.13
N ASP A 64 11.81 -7.24 -6.56
CA ASP A 64 12.09 -8.58 -6.05
C ASP A 64 12.59 -8.57 -4.60
N TRP A 65 13.24 -7.48 -4.19
CA TRP A 65 13.90 -7.34 -2.89
C TRP A 65 13.35 -6.16 -2.09
N PRO A 66 12.08 -6.21 -1.64
CA PRO A 66 11.61 -5.23 -0.66
C PRO A 66 12.41 -5.39 0.62
N GLY A 67 12.69 -4.29 1.32
CA GLY A 67 13.32 -4.29 2.64
C GLY A 67 12.41 -4.85 3.73
N VAL A 68 11.68 -5.92 3.46
CA VAL A 68 10.81 -6.69 4.37
C VAL A 68 11.24 -8.14 4.28
N SER A 69 11.58 -8.72 5.44
CA SER A 69 11.96 -10.12 5.60
C SER A 69 10.79 -11.05 5.31
N ALA A 70 11.06 -12.35 5.16
CA ALA A 70 10.00 -13.34 4.96
C ALA A 70 9.05 -13.39 6.16
N ASP A 71 9.58 -13.45 7.38
CA ASP A 71 8.79 -13.48 8.62
C ASP A 71 7.87 -12.25 8.76
N GLU A 72 8.40 -11.07 8.42
CA GLU A 72 7.62 -9.84 8.41
C GLU A 72 6.48 -9.90 7.39
N LYS A 73 6.70 -10.48 6.20
CA LYS A 73 5.63 -10.68 5.21
C LYS A 73 4.56 -11.66 5.73
N ASP A 74 4.96 -12.71 6.43
CA ASP A 74 4.05 -13.68 7.05
C ASP A 74 3.22 -13.06 8.19
N GLU A 75 3.81 -12.14 8.96
CA GLU A 75 3.10 -11.30 9.94
C GLU A 75 2.18 -10.25 9.29
N GLY A 76 2.25 -10.08 7.97
CA GLY A 76 1.46 -9.14 7.19
C GLY A 76 2.11 -7.76 7.05
N TRP A 77 3.38 -7.57 7.37
CA TRP A 77 4.08 -6.31 7.13
C TRP A 77 4.36 -6.11 5.65
N ILE A 78 4.09 -4.89 5.16
CA ILE A 78 4.27 -4.51 3.78
C ILE A 78 4.86 -3.11 3.60
N LEU A 79 5.41 -2.87 2.40
CA LEU A 79 5.88 -1.55 1.97
C LEU A 79 4.97 -1.00 0.86
N PRO A 80 3.97 -0.15 1.18
CA PRO A 80 3.00 0.41 0.23
C PRO A 80 3.66 1.31 -0.83
N CYS A 81 4.89 1.78 -0.60
CA CYS A 81 5.63 2.56 -1.59
C CYS A 81 6.04 1.77 -2.84
N VAL A 82 6.14 0.44 -2.74
CA VAL A 82 6.54 -0.47 -3.81
C VAL A 82 5.58 -1.66 -3.96
N ALA A 83 4.47 -1.65 -3.20
CA ALA A 83 3.42 -2.65 -3.30
C ALA A 83 2.25 -2.11 -4.12
N GLU A 84 1.66 -2.99 -4.93
CA GLU A 84 0.45 -2.76 -5.71
C GLU A 84 -0.65 -3.70 -5.18
N ALA A 85 -1.88 -3.21 -5.13
CA ALA A 85 -3.02 -4.05 -4.78
C ALA A 85 -3.28 -5.08 -5.89
N THR A 86 -3.56 -6.32 -5.50
CA THR A 86 -4.08 -7.36 -6.40
C THR A 86 -5.50 -7.81 -6.03
N SER A 87 -6.04 -7.25 -4.96
CA SER A 87 -7.40 -7.40 -4.48
C SER A 87 -7.75 -6.22 -3.57
N ASP A 88 -8.98 -6.15 -3.08
CA ASP A 88 -9.36 -5.16 -2.07
C ASP A 88 -8.54 -5.38 -0.80
N VAL A 89 -7.83 -4.33 -0.37
CA VAL A 89 -6.89 -4.40 0.74
C VAL A 89 -7.24 -3.44 1.86
N THR A 90 -6.96 -3.85 3.09
CA THR A 90 -7.04 -2.98 4.26
C THR A 90 -5.65 -2.90 4.88
N LEU A 91 -5.14 -1.67 5.02
CA LEU A 91 -3.85 -1.37 5.61
C LEU A 91 -4.07 -0.74 6.98
N ASP A 92 -3.29 -1.19 7.96
CA ASP A 92 -3.18 -0.56 9.26
C ASP A 92 -2.02 0.44 9.23
N VAL A 93 -2.38 1.72 9.10
CA VAL A 93 -1.44 2.84 9.02
C VAL A 93 -1.87 3.92 10.02
N PRO A 94 -1.46 3.80 11.29
CA PRO A 94 -1.88 4.74 12.34
C PRO A 94 -1.37 6.17 12.13
N PHE A 95 -0.32 6.34 11.32
CA PHE A 95 0.29 7.64 11.02
C PHE A 95 -0.11 8.22 9.65
N ALA A 96 -1.14 7.66 9.00
CA ALA A 96 -1.67 8.25 7.78
C ALA A 96 -2.49 9.50 8.10
N TYR A 97 -2.38 10.54 7.28
CA TYR A 97 -3.18 11.77 7.41
C TYR A 97 -3.76 12.20 6.07
N ALA A 98 -4.95 12.81 6.13
CA ALA A 98 -5.56 13.48 4.99
C ALA A 98 -4.90 14.85 4.77
N LEU A 99 -4.68 15.22 3.51
CA LEU A 99 -4.12 16.51 3.09
C LEU A 99 -5.21 17.61 2.93
N VAL A 100 -6.44 17.33 3.37
CA VAL A 100 -7.61 18.23 3.28
C VAL A 100 -8.11 18.69 4.64
#